data_AF-A0A1F3M3P4-F1
#
_entry.id   AF-A0A1F3M3P4-F1
#
_cell.length_a   1.000
_cell.length_b   1.000
_cell.length_c   1.000
_cell.angle_alpha   90.00
_cell.angle_beta   90.00
_cell.angle_gamma   90.00
#
_symmetry.space_group_name_H-M   'P 1'
#
loop_
_entity.id
_entity.type
_entity.pdbx_description
1 polymer ?
#
loop_
_entity_poly.entity_id
_entity_poly.type
_entity_poly.pdbx_seq_one_letter_code
_entity_poly.pdbx_strand_id
1 'polypeptide(L)'
;MKTTFISLICFITFQCGFAQNENAKQVTIDTLRIVKEKNYYQDTLWVMDSSQTYYSFDWELYLSGNYKVVTRNDQGNKLTAIKRIKDRYSALFENYSFDSVTYFSGSDKVKSLKTFGWNLPDGKWMDNMFQLYDENHQLLDSYDKSWHRSQFEYGTGHRTTNEYENEALVSSVKSNLPSGSVVWEPDERTIHILNESGMDSISLHQNWNMDTEQWDNYYKYESHYIDSLNTIDYYGYIWDSTASYWLPVNFTHQVSSENGLRDTTEVYKWDSIGNYWKMSYKSIALFNESNQILEIVNMFYDDENNFWVNNKKMTYSYEVYLQNTFQYKWDTLSDYWKPEYKSYRSYAFENIPDTTQYDQWDTIGQSWVPIFRSISVFDDRQNQIEDLFQLWTSITPESLKDWKTNSRTIFFWSPFNPESVIDNELTNMKVYPNPAREYVIFESFGQQPTNLFIYNSSGNQVGHLFLNSSPLVWNTPGLAPGMYFYHGEQGDKIVSGKIVLVGE
;
A
#
# COMPACT_ATOMS: atom_id res chain seq x y z
N MET A 1 12.11 -25.69 36.74
CA MET A 1 11.68 -25.36 35.37
C MET A 1 10.63 -24.28 35.46
N LYS A 2 10.92 -23.06 34.99
CA LYS A 2 9.95 -21.97 34.93
C LYS A 2 9.13 -22.18 33.66
N THR A 3 7.90 -22.66 33.80
CA THR A 3 6.93 -22.74 32.71
C THR A 3 6.44 -21.31 32.42
N THR A 4 6.95 -20.72 31.35
CA THR A 4 6.42 -19.47 30.82
C THR A 4 5.08 -19.80 30.17
N PHE A 5 3.97 -19.43 30.82
CA PHE A 5 2.64 -19.48 30.22
C PHE A 5 2.59 -18.47 29.07
N ILE A 6 2.71 -18.96 27.83
CA ILE A 6 2.37 -18.18 26.64
C ILE A 6 0.84 -18.13 26.59
N SER A 7 0.25 -17.01 27.01
CA SER A 7 -1.16 -16.73 26.74
C SER A 7 -1.32 -16.45 25.24
N LEU A 8 -1.70 -17.48 24.49
CA LEU A 8 -2.10 -17.37 23.09
C LEU A 8 -3.48 -16.69 23.03
N ILE A 9 -3.50 -15.37 22.89
CA ILE A 9 -4.72 -14.63 22.54
C ILE A 9 -5.01 -14.92 21.07
N CYS A 10 -5.95 -15.82 20.82
CA CYS A 10 -6.50 -16.07 19.48
C CYS A 10 -7.28 -14.83 19.03
N PHE A 11 -6.64 -13.92 18.30
CA PHE A 11 -7.36 -12.98 17.44
C PHE A 11 -7.82 -13.74 16.19
N ILE A 12 -8.96 -14.43 16.28
CA ILE A 12 -9.70 -14.81 15.07
C ILE A 12 -10.28 -13.51 14.54
N THR A 13 -9.56 -12.88 13.62
CA THR A 13 -10.15 -11.83 12.79
C THR A 13 -11.06 -12.54 11.80
N PHE A 14 -12.37 -12.24 11.88
CA PHE A 14 -13.32 -12.63 10.84
C PHE A 14 -12.94 -11.88 9.56
N GLN A 15 -12.13 -12.50 8.70
CA GLN A 15 -12.16 -12.12 7.28
C GLN A 15 -13.42 -12.76 6.70
N CYS A 16 -14.46 -11.92 6.52
CA CYS A 16 -15.60 -12.32 5.71
C CYS A 16 -15.08 -12.47 4.28
N GLY A 17 -14.93 -13.71 3.82
CA GLY A 17 -14.77 -13.96 2.39
C GLY A 17 -16.01 -13.42 1.69
N PHE A 18 -15.87 -12.35 0.92
CA PHE A 18 -16.92 -11.92 0.03
C PHE A 18 -17.04 -12.99 -1.06
N ALA A 19 -18.05 -13.83 -0.97
CA ALA A 19 -18.47 -14.64 -2.10
C ALA A 19 -18.87 -13.68 -3.23
N GLN A 20 -18.04 -13.59 -4.27
CA GLN A 20 -18.40 -12.87 -5.49
C GLN A 20 -19.64 -13.55 -6.08
N ASN A 21 -20.73 -12.80 -6.14
CA ASN A 21 -21.98 -13.25 -6.73
C ASN A 21 -21.81 -13.30 -8.25
N GLU A 22 -21.61 -14.49 -8.83
CA GLU A 22 -21.39 -14.71 -10.29
C GLU A 22 -22.58 -14.30 -11.20
N ASN A 23 -23.64 -13.68 -10.67
CA ASN A 23 -24.86 -13.40 -11.43
C ASN A 23 -25.13 -11.93 -11.79
N ALA A 24 -24.17 -11.02 -11.58
CA ALA A 24 -24.25 -9.68 -12.16
C ALA A 24 -23.86 -9.70 -13.65
N LYS A 25 -24.79 -10.13 -14.52
CA LYS A 25 -24.68 -9.92 -15.97
C LYS A 25 -24.53 -8.43 -16.25
N GLN A 26 -23.35 -8.02 -16.70
CA GLN A 26 -23.12 -6.73 -17.36
C GLN A 26 -24.11 -6.59 -18.53
N VAL A 27 -25.08 -5.70 -18.38
CA VAL A 27 -25.84 -5.18 -19.51
C VAL A 27 -24.96 -4.13 -20.19
N THR A 28 -24.34 -4.52 -21.29
CA THR A 28 -23.62 -3.60 -22.18
C THR A 28 -24.65 -2.67 -22.81
N ILE A 29 -24.76 -1.44 -22.31
CA ILE A 29 -25.47 -0.39 -23.04
C ILE A 29 -24.46 0.24 -23.99
N ASP A 30 -24.50 -0.24 -25.24
CA ASP A 30 -23.94 0.44 -26.39
C ASP A 30 -24.61 1.80 -26.54
N THR A 31 -23.89 2.88 -26.24
CA THR A 31 -24.11 4.18 -26.89
C THR A 31 -22.87 5.06 -26.75
N LEU A 32 -21.79 4.63 -27.40
CA LEU A 32 -20.64 5.49 -27.66
C LEU A 32 -20.99 6.45 -28.82
N ARG A 33 -21.69 7.54 -28.50
CA ARG A 33 -21.80 8.67 -29.42
C ARG A 33 -20.50 9.45 -29.35
N ILE A 34 -19.64 9.25 -30.34
CA ILE A 34 -18.36 9.95 -30.50
C ILE A 34 -18.62 11.46 -30.52
N VAL A 35 -18.38 12.11 -29.39
CA VAL A 35 -18.17 13.55 -29.31
C VAL A 35 -16.70 13.77 -29.56
N LYS A 36 -16.36 14.19 -30.78
CA LYS A 36 -15.07 14.80 -31.12
C LYS A 36 -14.99 16.14 -30.39
N GLU A 37 -14.55 16.14 -29.14
CA GLU A 37 -14.06 17.35 -28.50
C GLU A 37 -12.53 17.34 -28.44
N LYS A 38 -11.97 18.48 -28.83
CA LYS A 38 -10.55 18.72 -29.06
C LYS A 38 -9.77 18.52 -27.76
N ASN A 39 -8.98 17.43 -27.70
CA ASN A 39 -7.91 17.25 -26.72
C ASN A 39 -6.93 18.42 -26.82
N TYR A 40 -6.90 19.28 -25.78
CA TYR A 40 -5.97 20.41 -25.68
C TYR A 40 -4.81 20.18 -24.70
N TYR A 41 -4.66 18.98 -24.13
CA TYR A 41 -3.54 18.65 -23.26
C TYR A 41 -2.92 17.31 -23.68
N GLN A 42 -1.99 17.39 -24.64
CA GLN A 42 -1.05 16.31 -24.90
C GLN A 42 0.06 16.36 -23.84
N ASP A 43 0.30 15.19 -23.24
CA ASP A 43 1.51 14.73 -22.55
C ASP A 43 2.10 15.64 -21.45
N THR A 44 1.71 15.37 -20.19
CA THR A 44 2.27 16.03 -19.01
C THR A 44 2.66 15.04 -17.91
N LEU A 45 3.92 15.07 -17.46
CA LEU A 45 4.42 14.45 -16.23
C LEU A 45 4.49 15.50 -15.12
N TRP A 46 3.97 15.19 -13.94
CA TRP A 46 4.02 16.06 -12.77
C TRP A 46 5.03 15.54 -11.75
N VAL A 47 5.89 16.44 -11.25
CA VAL A 47 6.72 16.23 -10.06
C VAL A 47 6.30 17.32 -9.07
N MET A 48 5.86 16.94 -7.87
CA MET A 48 5.37 17.91 -6.89
C MET A 48 6.17 17.85 -5.58
N ASP A 49 6.64 19.02 -5.15
CA ASP A 49 7.16 19.32 -3.81
C ASP A 49 5.96 19.49 -2.86
N SER A 50 5.97 18.79 -1.71
CA SER A 50 4.81 18.60 -0.83
C SER A 50 4.53 19.76 0.15
N SER A 51 5.11 20.94 -0.03
CA SER A 51 5.22 21.93 1.05
C SER A 51 4.29 23.17 1.06
N GLN A 52 3.24 23.34 0.23
CA GLN A 52 2.40 24.57 0.29
C GLN A 52 0.86 24.44 0.09
N THR A 53 0.15 25.50 0.53
CA THR A 53 -1.31 25.64 0.72
C THR A 53 -2.03 26.22 -0.50
N TYR A 54 -3.32 25.90 -0.68
CA TYR A 54 -4.17 26.37 -1.79
C TYR A 54 -5.33 27.25 -1.30
N TYR A 55 -5.75 28.20 -2.14
CA TYR A 55 -7.08 28.82 -2.06
C TYR A 55 -7.70 28.93 -3.46
N SER A 56 -9.03 28.83 -3.52
CA SER A 56 -9.83 28.91 -4.74
C SER A 56 -10.64 30.21 -4.73
N PHE A 57 -10.58 30.98 -5.81
CA PHE A 57 -11.50 32.10 -6.08
C PHE A 57 -11.94 32.00 -7.55
N ASP A 58 -13.26 32.01 -7.78
CA ASP A 58 -13.88 32.08 -9.11
C ASP A 58 -13.35 31.08 -10.16
N TRP A 59 -13.35 29.78 -9.82
CA TRP A 59 -13.07 28.67 -10.76
C TRP A 59 -11.65 28.62 -11.34
N GLU A 60 -10.74 29.45 -10.85
CA GLU A 60 -9.32 29.40 -11.19
C GLU A 60 -8.49 28.89 -9.98
N LEU A 61 -7.66 27.86 -10.24
CA LEU A 61 -6.71 27.35 -9.27
C LEU A 61 -5.45 28.23 -9.28
N TYR A 62 -5.23 28.97 -8.20
CA TYR A 62 -4.02 29.78 -8.03
C TYR A 62 -2.93 28.96 -7.35
N LEU A 63 -1.85 28.66 -8.07
CA LEU A 63 -0.66 28.00 -7.55
C LEU A 63 0.35 29.04 -7.07
N SER A 64 0.59 29.15 -5.75
CA SER A 64 1.73 29.90 -5.23
C SER A 64 2.93 28.96 -5.06
N GLY A 65 3.89 29.01 -5.99
CA GLY A 65 5.13 28.23 -5.91
C GLY A 65 5.80 28.02 -7.26
N ASN A 66 7.07 27.58 -7.24
CA ASN A 66 7.76 27.14 -8.45
C ASN A 66 7.45 25.66 -8.68
N TYR A 67 6.72 25.32 -9.72
CA TYR A 67 6.47 23.95 -10.13
C TYR A 67 7.26 23.65 -11.42
N LYS A 68 7.72 22.40 -11.57
CA LYS A 68 8.36 21.93 -12.79
C LYS A 68 7.45 20.92 -13.45
N VAL A 69 6.96 21.28 -14.63
CA VAL A 69 6.14 20.42 -15.47
C VAL A 69 7.03 19.90 -16.58
N VAL A 70 7.11 18.57 -16.73
CA VAL A 70 7.76 17.98 -17.91
C VAL A 70 6.64 17.63 -18.88
N THR A 71 6.52 18.39 -19.95
CA THR A 71 5.60 18.09 -21.05
C THR A 71 6.36 17.43 -22.20
N ARG A 72 5.75 16.44 -22.87
CA ARG A 72 6.32 15.84 -24.09
C ARG A 72 5.72 16.54 -25.31
N ASN A 73 6.54 16.78 -26.32
CA ASN A 73 6.06 17.04 -27.68
C ASN A 73 6.77 16.10 -28.65
N ASP A 74 6.43 16.22 -29.94
CA ASP A 74 6.97 15.44 -31.06
C ASP A 74 8.51 15.54 -31.21
N GLN A 75 9.20 16.36 -30.40
CA GLN A 75 10.64 16.59 -30.42
C GLN A 75 11.36 16.15 -29.14
N GLY A 76 10.67 15.52 -28.18
CA GLY A 76 11.25 15.00 -26.94
C GLY A 76 10.75 15.67 -25.66
N ASN A 77 11.44 15.40 -24.55
CA ASN A 77 11.09 15.93 -23.22
C ASN A 77 11.47 17.42 -23.12
N LYS A 78 10.49 18.31 -22.96
CA LYS A 78 10.74 19.74 -22.72
C LYS A 78 10.42 20.09 -21.27
N LEU A 79 11.44 20.46 -20.51
CA LEU A 79 11.28 21.02 -19.16
C LEU A 79 10.72 22.44 -19.27
N THR A 80 9.45 22.65 -18.90
CA THR A 80 8.85 23.99 -18.91
C THR A 80 8.62 24.42 -17.46
N ALA A 81 9.45 25.35 -16.97
CA ALA A 81 9.19 26.02 -15.71
C ALA A 81 8.07 27.05 -15.94
N ILE A 82 6.94 26.87 -15.28
CA ILE A 82 5.89 27.90 -15.30
C ILE A 82 6.18 28.86 -14.15
N LYS A 83 6.62 30.07 -14.48
CA LYS A 83 6.78 31.17 -13.52
C LYS A 83 6.01 32.38 -13.98
N ARG A 84 5.03 32.80 -13.16
CA ARG A 84 4.76 34.22 -12.91
C ARG A 84 3.82 34.42 -11.71
N ILE A 85 4.38 34.84 -10.57
CA ILE A 85 3.80 35.90 -9.75
C ILE A 85 4.94 36.82 -9.28
N LYS A 86 4.71 38.12 -9.40
CA LYS A 86 5.59 39.22 -8.99
C LYS A 86 5.56 39.33 -7.46
N ASP A 87 6.73 39.61 -6.88
CA ASP A 87 6.94 40.20 -5.55
C ASP A 87 6.74 39.29 -4.31
N ARG A 88 7.81 38.57 -3.92
CA ARG A 88 8.47 38.62 -2.58
C ARG A 88 9.31 37.35 -2.26
N TYR A 89 10.59 37.62 -2.02
CA TYR A 89 11.64 37.02 -1.17
C TYR A 89 11.92 35.51 -1.00
N SER A 90 13.25 35.29 -0.95
CA SER A 90 14.08 34.28 -0.27
C SER A 90 13.92 32.81 -0.64
N ALA A 91 14.93 32.32 -1.37
CA ALA A 91 15.19 30.90 -1.57
C ALA A 91 15.70 30.26 -0.27
N LEU A 92 14.88 29.39 0.30
CA LEU A 92 15.34 28.25 1.08
C LEU A 92 14.79 27.02 0.36
N PHE A 93 15.63 26.41 -0.49
CA PHE A 93 15.41 25.04 -0.95
C PHE A 93 16.05 24.14 0.11
N GLU A 94 15.25 23.72 1.08
CA GLU A 94 15.58 22.53 1.87
C GLU A 94 14.74 21.39 1.29
N ASN A 95 15.42 20.45 0.64
CA ASN A 95 14.79 19.31 0.00
C ASN A 95 14.34 18.32 1.11
N TYR A 96 13.10 18.44 1.57
CA TYR A 96 12.55 17.60 2.63
C TYR A 96 12.01 16.26 2.09
N SER A 97 12.92 15.38 1.69
CA SER A 97 12.95 13.93 2.02
C SER A 97 11.74 12.98 1.83
N PHE A 98 10.65 13.27 1.10
CA PHE A 98 9.53 12.31 0.95
C PHE A 98 9.11 11.96 -0.49
N ASP A 99 9.99 12.17 -1.45
CA ASP A 99 9.68 11.83 -2.84
C ASP A 99 9.78 10.30 -3.05
N SER A 100 8.64 9.69 -3.37
CA SER A 100 8.57 8.31 -3.87
C SER A 100 8.08 8.32 -5.31
N VAL A 101 8.68 7.49 -6.16
CA VAL A 101 8.23 7.30 -7.55
C VAL A 101 7.72 5.88 -7.69
N THR A 102 6.48 5.75 -8.16
CA THR A 102 5.82 4.47 -8.41
C THR A 102 5.83 4.17 -9.91
N TYR A 103 6.31 3.00 -10.29
CA TYR A 103 6.34 2.51 -11.67
C TYR A 103 5.43 1.29 -11.81
N PHE A 104 4.67 1.27 -12.89
CA PHE A 104 3.86 0.14 -13.33
C PHE A 104 4.38 -0.35 -14.69
N SER A 105 4.39 -1.66 -14.93
CA SER A 105 4.73 -2.21 -16.25
C SER A 105 3.82 -3.39 -16.63
N GLY A 106 3.48 -3.47 -17.93
CA GLY A 106 2.64 -4.51 -18.52
C GLY A 106 1.73 -3.95 -19.63
N SER A 107 1.55 -4.71 -20.71
CA SER A 107 0.90 -4.21 -21.94
C SER A 107 -0.61 -4.02 -21.86
N ASP A 108 -1.29 -4.57 -20.83
CA ASP A 108 -2.74 -4.42 -20.59
C ASP A 108 -3.17 -4.68 -19.13
N LYS A 109 -2.30 -5.30 -18.32
CA LYS A 109 -2.49 -5.68 -16.92
C LYS A 109 -1.17 -5.47 -16.16
N VAL A 110 -1.22 -4.94 -14.93
CA VAL A 110 -0.01 -4.67 -14.13
C VAL A 110 0.67 -6.01 -13.80
N LYS A 111 1.82 -6.28 -14.43
CA LYS A 111 2.62 -7.49 -14.16
C LYS A 111 3.65 -7.26 -13.06
N SER A 112 4.06 -6.01 -12.85
CA SER A 112 4.89 -5.64 -11.71
C SER A 112 4.64 -4.21 -11.24
N LEU A 113 4.81 -4.00 -9.93
CA LEU A 113 4.80 -2.72 -9.24
C LEU A 113 6.17 -2.50 -8.60
N LYS A 114 6.76 -1.31 -8.79
CA LYS A 114 7.99 -0.92 -8.09
C LYS A 114 7.87 0.50 -7.55
N THR A 115 8.25 0.70 -6.29
CA THR A 115 8.42 2.05 -5.74
C THR A 115 9.86 2.29 -5.37
N PHE A 116 10.36 3.48 -5.68
CA PHE A 116 11.72 3.88 -5.32
C PHE A 116 11.71 5.08 -4.39
N GLY A 117 12.61 5.08 -3.41
CA GLY A 117 12.95 6.23 -2.58
C GLY A 117 14.29 6.84 -3.00
N TRP A 118 14.40 8.17 -3.01
CA TRP A 118 15.66 8.83 -3.32
C TRP A 118 16.61 8.86 -2.12
N ASN A 119 17.80 8.27 -2.27
CA ASN A 119 18.87 8.32 -1.29
C ASN A 119 19.79 9.52 -1.59
N LEU A 120 19.61 10.61 -0.84
CA LEU A 120 20.33 11.88 -1.00
C LEU A 120 21.87 11.74 -0.98
N PRO A 121 22.49 11.10 0.03
CA PRO A 121 23.95 10.99 0.09
C PRO A 121 24.57 10.25 -1.08
N ASP A 122 23.97 9.13 -1.48
CA ASP A 122 24.53 8.31 -2.57
C ASP A 122 24.08 8.81 -3.95
N GLY A 123 23.08 9.69 -3.99
CA GLY A 123 22.50 10.20 -5.23
C GLY A 123 21.89 9.10 -6.10
N LYS A 124 21.25 8.10 -5.47
CA LYS A 124 20.68 6.93 -6.15
C LYS A 124 19.23 6.71 -5.73
N TRP A 125 18.43 6.17 -6.65
CA TRP A 125 17.11 5.63 -6.33
C TRP A 125 17.27 4.24 -5.74
N MET A 126 16.66 4.02 -4.58
CA MET A 126 16.65 2.74 -3.87
C MET A 126 15.26 2.14 -4.01
N ASP A 127 15.17 0.85 -4.32
CA ASP A 127 13.90 0.15 -4.34
C ASP A 127 13.36 -0.01 -2.91
N ASN A 128 12.12 0.40 -2.69
CA ASN A 128 11.43 0.25 -1.40
C ASN A 128 10.44 -0.91 -1.47
N MET A 129 9.56 -0.90 -2.47
CA MET A 129 8.50 -1.90 -2.62
C MET A 129 8.56 -2.54 -4.00
N PHE A 130 8.26 -3.83 -4.06
CA PHE A 130 8.13 -4.60 -5.29
C PHE A 130 6.95 -5.57 -5.18
N GLN A 131 6.23 -5.75 -6.27
CA GLN A 131 5.27 -6.83 -6.45
C GLN A 131 5.39 -7.38 -7.87
N LEU A 132 5.30 -8.69 -8.02
CA LEU A 132 5.33 -9.43 -9.28
C LEU A 132 4.13 -10.35 -9.36
N TYR A 133 3.42 -10.30 -10.48
CA TYR A 133 2.26 -11.13 -10.76
C TYR A 133 2.51 -12.03 -11.97
N ASP A 134 1.89 -13.21 -11.97
CA ASP A 134 1.87 -14.10 -13.13
C ASP A 134 0.82 -13.66 -14.18
N GLU A 135 0.56 -14.53 -15.17
CA GLU A 135 -0.43 -14.25 -16.23
C GLU A 135 -1.88 -14.27 -15.72
N ASN A 136 -2.11 -14.98 -14.61
CA ASN A 136 -3.38 -15.15 -13.92
C ASN A 136 -3.61 -14.11 -12.80
N HIS A 137 -2.73 -13.10 -12.68
CA HIS A 137 -2.77 -12.06 -11.64
C HIS A 137 -2.52 -12.60 -10.22
N GLN A 138 -1.85 -13.75 -10.12
CA GLN A 138 -1.44 -14.32 -8.84
C GLN A 138 -0.11 -13.70 -8.41
N LEU A 139 -0.02 -13.29 -7.14
CA LEU A 139 1.19 -12.66 -6.61
C LEU A 139 2.29 -13.72 -6.44
N LEU A 140 3.36 -13.62 -7.22
CA LEU A 140 4.52 -14.53 -7.19
C LEU A 140 5.60 -14.08 -6.21
N ASP A 141 5.85 -12.78 -6.13
CA ASP A 141 6.90 -12.20 -5.29
C ASP A 141 6.49 -10.81 -4.85
N SER A 142 6.77 -10.48 -3.60
CA SER A 142 6.61 -9.13 -3.09
C SER A 142 7.64 -8.84 -2.03
N TYR A 143 8.13 -7.61 -1.99
CA TYR A 143 8.89 -7.15 -0.83
C TYR A 143 8.62 -5.68 -0.51
N ASP A 144 8.85 -5.34 0.74
CA ASP A 144 8.94 -3.98 1.25
C ASP A 144 10.21 -3.84 2.10
N LYS A 145 10.95 -2.75 1.91
CA LYS A 145 12.19 -2.43 2.62
C LYS A 145 12.03 -1.07 3.28
N SER A 146 12.29 -1.02 4.57
CA SER A 146 12.52 0.25 5.25
C SER A 146 13.92 0.79 4.91
N TRP A 147 14.04 2.11 4.82
CA TRP A 147 15.32 2.78 4.61
C TRP A 147 15.69 3.59 5.85
N HIS A 148 16.81 3.25 6.49
CA HIS A 148 17.24 3.95 7.68
C HIS A 148 18.05 5.19 7.31
N ARG A 149 17.37 6.35 7.25
CA ARG A 149 17.96 7.60 6.76
C ARG A 149 19.22 8.03 7.49
N SER A 150 19.34 7.83 8.80
CA SER A 150 20.52 8.30 9.53
C SER A 150 21.74 7.41 9.37
N GLN A 151 21.55 6.18 8.89
CA GLN A 151 22.63 5.21 8.69
C GLN A 151 22.95 5.01 7.20
N PHE A 152 22.08 5.51 6.31
CA PHE A 152 22.19 5.36 4.86
C PHE A 152 22.32 3.89 4.42
N GLU A 153 21.54 3.03 5.08
CA GLU A 153 21.44 1.61 4.78
C GLU A 153 19.98 1.17 4.74
N TYR A 154 19.71 0.03 4.10
CA TYR A 154 18.42 -0.62 4.26
C TYR A 154 18.26 -0.98 5.74
N GLY A 155 17.12 -0.59 6.31
CA GLY A 155 16.70 -1.07 7.61
C GLY A 155 16.20 -2.50 7.48
N THR A 156 15.10 -2.81 8.17
CA THR A 156 14.44 -4.10 8.00
C THR A 156 13.60 -4.14 6.73
N GLY A 157 13.49 -5.32 6.12
CA GLY A 157 12.55 -5.57 5.04
C GLY A 157 11.83 -6.90 5.22
N HIS A 158 10.70 -7.05 4.55
CA HIS A 158 9.95 -8.29 4.45
C HIS A 158 9.75 -8.66 2.99
N ARG A 159 9.92 -9.93 2.65
CA ARG A 159 9.68 -10.48 1.33
C ARG A 159 8.78 -11.71 1.45
N THR A 160 7.86 -11.87 0.51
CA THR A 160 7.04 -13.07 0.36
C THR A 160 7.16 -13.57 -1.07
N THR A 161 7.57 -14.83 -1.25
CA THR A 161 7.56 -15.53 -2.53
C THR A 161 6.57 -16.69 -2.50
N ASN A 162 5.73 -16.78 -3.51
CA ASN A 162 4.65 -17.76 -3.62
C ASN A 162 4.85 -18.67 -4.82
N GLU A 163 4.44 -19.93 -4.68
CA GLU A 163 4.39 -20.92 -5.75
C GLU A 163 2.97 -21.46 -5.89
N TYR A 164 2.53 -21.62 -7.13
CA TYR A 164 1.18 -22.09 -7.46
C TYR A 164 1.25 -23.32 -8.36
N GLU A 165 0.35 -24.28 -8.13
CA GLU A 165 0.11 -25.41 -9.04
C GLU A 165 -1.38 -25.42 -9.41
N ASN A 166 -1.68 -25.41 -10.71
CA ASN A 166 -3.05 -25.32 -11.22
C ASN A 166 -3.85 -24.18 -10.56
N GLU A 167 -3.25 -22.99 -10.48
CA GLU A 167 -3.83 -21.78 -9.89
C GLU A 167 -4.04 -21.83 -8.36
N ALA A 168 -3.66 -22.91 -7.68
CA ALA A 168 -3.75 -23.02 -6.24
C ALA A 168 -2.40 -22.80 -5.57
N LEU A 169 -2.36 -22.01 -4.49
CA LEU A 169 -1.15 -21.73 -3.72
C LEU A 169 -0.68 -23.02 -3.04
N VAL A 170 0.53 -23.48 -3.35
CA VAL A 170 1.13 -24.69 -2.77
C VAL A 170 2.26 -24.39 -1.78
N SER A 171 2.90 -23.22 -1.91
CA SER A 171 4.02 -22.83 -1.06
C SER A 171 4.11 -21.31 -0.95
N SER A 172 4.41 -20.82 0.26
CA SER A 172 4.71 -19.40 0.53
C SER A 172 5.91 -19.32 1.45
N VAL A 173 6.96 -18.62 1.04
CA VAL A 173 8.16 -18.36 1.85
C VAL A 173 8.22 -16.90 2.21
N LYS A 174 8.29 -16.61 3.51
CA LYS A 174 8.58 -15.29 4.05
C LYS A 174 10.07 -15.19 4.36
N SER A 175 10.65 -14.05 4.03
CA SER A 175 12.05 -13.74 4.31
C SER A 175 12.17 -12.34 4.90
N ASN A 176 13.14 -12.17 5.78
CA ASN A 176 13.47 -10.88 6.36
C ASN A 176 14.78 -10.37 5.76
N LEU A 177 14.88 -9.06 5.59
CA LEU A 177 16.15 -8.39 5.31
C LEU A 177 16.64 -7.79 6.63
N PRO A 178 17.68 -8.34 7.27
CA PRO A 178 18.25 -7.72 8.46
C PRO A 178 18.78 -6.31 8.15
N SER A 179 18.75 -5.42 9.14
CA SER A 179 19.32 -4.07 9.01
C SER A 179 20.78 -4.12 8.57
N GLY A 180 21.13 -3.34 7.55
CA GLY A 180 22.48 -3.30 6.97
C GLY A 180 22.84 -4.50 6.07
N SER A 181 21.94 -5.49 5.91
CA SER A 181 22.12 -6.59 4.98
C SER A 181 21.61 -6.24 3.57
N VAL A 182 22.14 -6.94 2.58
CA VAL A 182 21.61 -6.97 1.20
C VAL A 182 21.07 -8.36 0.83
N VAL A 183 21.16 -9.31 1.74
CA VAL A 183 20.76 -10.71 1.55
C VAL A 183 19.48 -10.95 2.34
N TRP A 184 18.46 -11.43 1.64
CA TRP A 184 17.22 -11.90 2.26
C TRP A 184 17.47 -13.22 2.97
N GLU A 185 17.12 -13.28 4.24
CA GLU A 185 17.21 -14.48 5.06
C GLU A 185 15.81 -15.10 5.20
N PRO A 186 15.63 -16.40 4.88
CA PRO A 186 14.36 -17.07 5.09
C PRO A 186 13.95 -17.04 6.57
N ASP A 187 12.66 -16.93 6.83
CA ASP A 187 12.09 -16.81 8.18
C ASP A 187 11.00 -17.86 8.42
N GLU A 188 9.94 -17.84 7.60
CA GLU A 188 8.82 -18.78 7.68
C GLU A 188 8.56 -19.38 6.30
N ARG A 189 8.16 -20.66 6.25
CA ARG A 189 7.57 -21.26 5.07
C ARG A 189 6.25 -21.96 5.43
N THR A 190 5.26 -21.77 4.57
CA THR A 190 3.99 -22.50 4.61
C THR A 190 3.89 -23.38 3.37
N ILE A 191 3.54 -24.66 3.56
CA ILE A 191 3.29 -25.63 2.49
C ILE A 191 1.83 -26.07 2.57
N HIS A 192 1.13 -26.02 1.45
CA HIS A 192 -0.27 -26.44 1.34
C HIS A 192 -0.39 -27.75 0.56
N ILE A 193 -1.16 -28.69 1.10
CA ILE A 193 -1.50 -29.95 0.44
C ILE A 193 -3.00 -29.93 0.17
N LEU A 194 -3.35 -29.90 -1.10
CA LEU A 194 -4.73 -29.75 -1.55
C LEU A 194 -5.40 -31.13 -1.71
N ASN A 195 -6.70 -31.18 -1.47
CA ASN A 195 -7.51 -32.36 -1.79
C ASN A 195 -7.87 -32.41 -3.29
N GLU A 196 -8.61 -33.43 -3.72
CA GLU A 196 -9.02 -33.62 -5.12
C GLU A 196 -9.90 -32.47 -5.67
N SER A 197 -10.52 -31.68 -4.79
CA SER A 197 -11.32 -30.50 -5.14
C SER A 197 -10.50 -29.20 -5.16
N GLY A 198 -9.18 -29.27 -4.95
CA GLY A 198 -8.28 -28.11 -4.88
C GLY A 198 -8.38 -27.30 -3.58
N MET A 199 -9.09 -27.80 -2.57
CA MET A 199 -9.19 -27.14 -1.26
C MET A 199 -8.04 -27.59 -0.35
N ASP A 200 -7.55 -26.68 0.49
CA ASP A 200 -6.45 -26.98 1.41
C ASP A 200 -6.86 -28.05 2.43
N SER A 201 -6.19 -29.19 2.40
CA SER A 201 -6.38 -30.31 3.31
C SER A 201 -5.37 -30.28 4.45
N ILE A 202 -4.14 -29.83 4.18
CA ILE A 202 -3.08 -29.71 5.18
C ILE A 202 -2.25 -28.47 4.90
N SER A 203 -2.13 -27.59 5.90
CA SER A 203 -1.16 -26.49 5.89
C SER A 203 -0.06 -26.77 6.91
N LEU A 204 1.19 -26.85 6.45
CA LEU A 204 2.38 -27.07 7.28
C LEU A 204 3.20 -25.78 7.36
N HIS A 205 3.33 -25.23 8.56
CA HIS A 205 4.18 -24.08 8.88
C HIS A 205 5.52 -24.52 9.45
N GLN A 206 6.59 -23.97 8.91
CA GLN A 206 7.96 -24.24 9.30
C GLN A 206 8.70 -22.93 9.53
N ASN A 207 9.59 -22.93 10.52
CA ASN A 207 10.50 -21.81 10.78
C ASN A 207 11.88 -22.17 10.27
N TRP A 208 12.60 -21.18 9.74
CA TRP A 208 13.98 -21.38 9.33
C TRP A 208 14.89 -21.39 10.55
N ASN A 209 15.70 -22.44 10.69
CA ASN A 209 16.70 -22.54 11.74
C ASN A 209 18.07 -22.09 11.20
N MET A 210 18.52 -20.92 11.68
CA MET A 210 19.78 -20.31 11.26
C MET A 210 21.02 -21.12 11.66
N ASP A 211 20.95 -21.94 12.72
CA ASP A 211 22.09 -22.73 13.18
C ASP A 211 22.30 -23.99 12.33
N THR A 212 21.22 -24.58 11.83
CA THR A 212 21.25 -25.83 11.05
C THR A 212 21.09 -25.60 9.54
N GLU A 213 20.70 -24.39 9.13
CA GLU A 213 20.31 -24.04 7.76
C GLU A 213 19.22 -24.99 7.22
N GLN A 214 18.24 -25.30 8.07
CA GLN A 214 17.13 -26.21 7.75
C GLN A 214 15.77 -25.63 8.19
N TRP A 215 14.71 -26.09 7.54
CA TRP A 215 13.33 -25.78 7.94
C TRP A 215 12.90 -26.71 9.07
N ASP A 216 12.64 -26.13 10.25
CA ASP A 216 12.10 -26.84 11.40
C ASP A 216 10.57 -26.74 11.42
N ASN A 217 9.91 -27.87 11.67
CA ASN A 217 8.47 -27.92 11.83
C ASN A 217 8.01 -27.05 13.01
N TYR A 218 6.93 -26.29 12.82
CA TYR A 218 6.38 -25.41 13.86
C TYR A 218 4.90 -25.68 14.15
N TYR A 219 4.03 -25.46 13.16
CA TYR A 219 2.59 -25.72 13.26
C TYR A 219 2.09 -26.53 12.06
N LYS A 220 1.01 -27.27 12.26
CA LYS A 220 0.27 -27.93 11.19
C LYS A 220 -1.23 -27.74 11.41
N TYR A 221 -1.95 -27.48 10.33
CA TYR A 221 -3.41 -27.50 10.31
C TYR A 221 -3.89 -28.61 9.38
N GLU A 222 -4.90 -29.35 9.80
CA GLU A 222 -5.61 -30.34 8.98
C GLU A 222 -7.06 -29.90 8.82
N SER A 223 -7.55 -29.87 7.59
CA SER A 223 -8.91 -29.47 7.24
C SER A 223 -9.69 -30.69 6.72
N HIS A 224 -10.86 -30.93 7.29
CA HIS A 224 -11.78 -31.99 6.84
C HIS A 224 -13.10 -31.38 6.41
N TYR A 225 -13.41 -31.52 5.12
CA TYR A 225 -14.63 -31.00 4.51
C TYR A 225 -15.69 -32.11 4.52
N ILE A 226 -16.85 -31.81 5.13
CA ILE A 226 -17.97 -32.73 5.26
C ILE A 226 -19.12 -32.21 4.40
N ASP A 227 -19.10 -32.58 3.12
CA ASP A 227 -20.00 -32.04 2.07
C ASP A 227 -21.48 -32.15 2.43
N SER A 228 -21.90 -33.23 3.11
CA SER A 228 -23.30 -33.48 3.44
C SER A 228 -23.90 -32.49 4.44
N LEU A 229 -23.06 -31.73 5.15
CA LEU A 229 -23.47 -30.82 6.22
C LEU A 229 -22.95 -29.40 6.03
N ASN A 230 -22.35 -29.09 4.88
CA ASN A 230 -21.69 -27.80 4.63
C ASN A 230 -20.77 -27.39 5.80
N THR A 231 -20.05 -28.39 6.32
CA THR A 231 -19.30 -28.32 7.57
C THR A 231 -17.81 -28.49 7.29
N ILE A 232 -16.98 -27.74 8.01
CA ILE A 232 -15.53 -27.85 7.95
C ILE A 232 -14.96 -27.97 9.35
N ASP A 233 -14.14 -28.99 9.54
CA ASP A 233 -13.38 -29.24 10.77
C ASP A 233 -11.92 -28.90 10.54
N TYR A 234 -11.36 -28.06 11.41
CA TYR A 234 -9.94 -27.68 11.41
C TYR A 234 -9.25 -28.16 12.68
N TYR A 235 -8.19 -28.96 12.54
CA TYR A 235 -7.37 -29.41 13.65
C TYR A 235 -6.00 -28.72 13.61
N GLY A 236 -5.65 -27.99 14.66
CA GLY A 236 -4.36 -27.35 14.83
C GLY A 236 -3.43 -28.17 15.72
N TYR A 237 -2.18 -28.33 15.28
CA TYR A 237 -1.13 -29.07 15.96
C TYR A 237 0.14 -28.22 16.09
N ILE A 238 0.87 -28.38 17.20
CA ILE A 238 2.21 -27.83 17.41
C ILE A 238 3.25 -28.95 17.37
N TRP A 239 4.42 -28.69 16.81
CA TRP A 239 5.50 -29.67 16.76
C TRP A 239 6.23 -29.75 18.11
N ASP A 240 6.33 -30.95 18.70
CA ASP A 240 7.26 -31.23 19.80
C ASP A 240 8.60 -31.69 19.21
N SER A 241 9.58 -30.79 19.19
CA SER A 241 10.91 -31.10 18.64
C SER A 241 11.70 -32.10 19.48
N THR A 242 11.42 -32.22 20.79
CA THR A 242 12.12 -33.15 21.67
C THR A 242 11.63 -34.57 21.43
N ALA A 243 10.33 -34.74 21.28
CA ALA A 243 9.72 -36.05 21.08
C ALA A 243 9.46 -36.40 19.61
N SER A 244 9.66 -35.45 18.70
CA SER A 244 9.49 -35.60 17.24
C SER A 244 8.09 -36.06 16.83
N TYR A 245 7.04 -35.47 17.42
CA TYR A 245 5.65 -35.70 17.02
C TYR A 245 4.78 -34.45 17.15
N TRP A 246 3.62 -34.46 16.50
CA TRP A 246 2.64 -33.37 16.51
C TRP A 246 1.71 -33.49 17.72
N LEU A 247 1.65 -32.44 18.55
CA LEU A 247 0.73 -32.31 19.68
C LEU A 247 -0.51 -31.52 19.26
N PRO A 248 -1.74 -32.01 19.50
CA PRO A 248 -2.95 -31.25 19.24
C PRO A 248 -3.03 -30.03 20.16
N VAL A 249 -3.54 -28.90 19.63
CA VAL A 249 -3.64 -27.62 20.36
C VAL A 249 -5.06 -27.07 20.30
N ASN A 250 -5.64 -26.98 19.11
CA ASN A 250 -6.99 -26.48 18.91
C ASN A 250 -7.76 -27.32 17.89
N PHE A 251 -9.09 -27.28 18.01
CA PHE A 251 -10.02 -27.85 17.05
C PHE A 251 -11.10 -26.80 16.79
N THR A 252 -11.43 -26.54 15.53
CA THR A 252 -12.48 -25.61 15.15
C THR A 252 -13.50 -26.31 14.27
N HIS A 253 -14.74 -26.31 14.72
CA HIS A 253 -15.89 -26.83 13.99
C HIS A 253 -16.67 -25.66 13.39
N GLN A 254 -16.91 -25.68 12.08
CA GLN A 254 -17.64 -24.63 11.38
C GLN A 254 -18.81 -25.21 10.63
N VAL A 255 -19.97 -24.59 10.83
CA VAL A 255 -21.21 -24.94 10.13
C VAL A 255 -21.60 -23.74 9.29
N SER A 256 -22.00 -24.03 8.05
CA SER A 256 -22.52 -23.03 7.13
C SER A 256 -23.99 -23.31 6.83
N SER A 257 -24.77 -22.25 6.75
CA SER A 257 -26.17 -22.25 6.34
C SER A 257 -26.37 -22.84 4.93
N GLU A 258 -27.62 -23.09 4.55
CA GLU A 258 -27.98 -23.61 3.21
C GLU A 258 -27.46 -22.73 2.07
N ASN A 259 -27.26 -21.42 2.31
CA ASN A 259 -26.74 -20.47 1.33
C ASN A 259 -25.19 -20.46 1.24
N GLY A 260 -24.49 -21.38 1.92
CA GLY A 260 -23.03 -21.40 1.94
C GLY A 260 -22.38 -20.45 2.94
N LEU A 261 -23.16 -19.67 3.69
CA LEU A 261 -22.62 -18.69 4.64
C LEU A 261 -22.37 -19.33 5.99
N ARG A 262 -21.16 -19.14 6.53
CA ARG A 262 -20.78 -19.63 7.86
C ARG A 262 -21.64 -18.96 8.94
N ASP A 263 -22.52 -19.74 9.56
CA ASP A 263 -23.41 -19.25 10.63
C ASP A 263 -22.90 -19.59 12.02
N THR A 264 -22.10 -20.65 12.18
CA THR A 264 -21.66 -21.12 13.48
C THR A 264 -20.20 -21.49 13.45
N THR A 265 -19.46 -21.09 14.48
CA THR A 265 -18.08 -21.49 14.70
C THR A 265 -17.88 -21.86 16.16
N GLU A 266 -17.42 -23.07 16.42
CA GLU A 266 -17.10 -23.59 17.75
C GLU A 266 -15.61 -23.91 17.81
N VAL A 267 -14.93 -23.39 18.83
CA VAL A 267 -13.50 -23.59 19.04
C VAL A 267 -13.29 -24.34 20.33
N TYR A 268 -12.46 -25.37 20.23
CA TYR A 268 -12.07 -26.26 21.31
C TYR A 268 -10.55 -26.17 21.53
N LYS A 269 -10.13 -26.34 22.78
CA LYS A 269 -8.73 -26.41 23.18
C LYS A 269 -8.40 -27.80 23.67
N TRP A 270 -7.21 -28.28 23.36
CA TRP A 270 -6.77 -29.60 23.83
C TRP A 270 -6.43 -29.55 25.32
N ASP A 271 -7.05 -30.42 26.12
CA ASP A 271 -6.62 -30.69 27.49
C ASP A 271 -5.62 -31.85 27.48
N SER A 272 -4.34 -31.53 27.65
CA SER A 272 -3.26 -32.53 27.64
C SER A 272 -3.26 -33.44 28.86
N ILE A 273 -3.87 -33.04 29.98
CA ILE A 273 -3.97 -33.86 31.20
C ILE A 273 -5.12 -34.86 31.05
N GLY A 274 -6.26 -34.36 30.55
CA GLY A 274 -7.46 -35.15 30.33
C GLY A 274 -7.43 -36.00 29.06
N ASN A 275 -6.62 -35.62 28.07
CA ASN A 275 -6.57 -36.20 26.72
C ASN A 275 -7.92 -36.10 25.98
N TYR A 276 -8.56 -34.93 26.04
CA TYR A 276 -9.80 -34.61 25.34
C TYR A 276 -9.88 -33.14 24.93
N TRP A 277 -10.78 -32.82 23.98
CA TRP A 277 -11.07 -31.46 23.55
C TRP A 277 -12.05 -30.77 24.49
N LYS A 278 -11.69 -29.59 25.00
CA LYS A 278 -12.54 -28.72 25.82
C LYS A 278 -13.13 -27.60 25.00
N MET A 279 -14.43 -27.32 25.16
CA MET A 279 -15.06 -26.13 24.58
C MET A 279 -14.37 -24.87 25.11
N SER A 280 -14.17 -23.88 24.24
CA SER A 280 -13.54 -22.62 24.66
C SER A 280 -14.29 -21.39 24.17
N TYR A 281 -14.75 -21.40 22.91
CA TYR A 281 -15.36 -20.23 22.29
C TYR A 281 -16.42 -20.66 21.27
N LYS A 282 -17.49 -19.86 21.17
CA LYS A 282 -18.55 -20.05 20.17
C LYS A 282 -18.93 -18.71 19.55
N SER A 283 -19.09 -18.68 18.24
CA SER A 283 -19.61 -17.54 17.50
C SER A 283 -20.81 -17.98 16.67
N ILE A 284 -21.87 -17.17 16.67
CA ILE A 284 -23.07 -17.37 15.86
C ILE A 284 -23.31 -16.10 15.05
N ALA A 285 -23.45 -16.23 13.73
CA ALA A 285 -23.78 -15.18 12.79
C ALA A 285 -25.18 -15.38 12.22
N LEU A 286 -25.96 -14.30 12.16
CA LEU A 286 -27.26 -14.25 11.52
C LEU A 286 -27.18 -13.41 10.26
N PHE A 287 -27.90 -13.82 9.21
CA PHE A 287 -27.88 -13.16 7.90
C PHE A 287 -29.29 -12.75 7.48
N ASN A 288 -29.40 -11.71 6.65
CA ASN A 288 -30.64 -11.33 5.99
C ASN A 288 -30.85 -12.11 4.67
N GLU A 289 -31.99 -11.88 4.00
CA GLU A 289 -32.33 -12.51 2.71
C GLU A 289 -31.37 -12.16 1.56
N SER A 290 -30.61 -11.07 1.70
CA SER A 290 -29.55 -10.67 0.76
C SER A 290 -28.17 -11.18 1.18
N ASN A 291 -28.09 -12.16 2.08
CA ASN A 291 -26.86 -12.76 2.58
C ASN A 291 -25.90 -11.79 3.29
N GLN A 292 -26.42 -10.65 3.80
CA GLN A 292 -25.65 -9.70 4.60
C GLN A 292 -25.78 -10.04 6.09
N ILE A 293 -24.69 -9.90 6.85
CA ILE A 293 -24.65 -10.20 8.29
C ILE A 293 -25.55 -9.21 9.03
N LEU A 294 -26.53 -9.68 9.80
CA LEU A 294 -27.36 -8.86 10.69
C LEU A 294 -26.81 -8.81 12.12
N GLU A 295 -26.29 -9.92 12.61
CA GLU A 295 -25.82 -10.04 13.99
C GLU A 295 -24.69 -11.06 14.10
N ILE A 296 -23.74 -10.82 15.00
CA ILE A 296 -22.75 -11.80 15.45
C ILE A 296 -22.76 -11.82 16.98
N VAL A 297 -22.96 -12.99 17.59
CA VAL A 297 -22.86 -13.21 19.04
C VAL A 297 -21.68 -14.12 19.34
N ASN A 298 -20.81 -13.66 20.23
CA ASN A 298 -19.63 -14.35 20.70
C ASN A 298 -19.80 -14.75 22.16
N MET A 299 -19.47 -16.00 22.46
CA MET A 299 -19.59 -16.61 23.78
C MET A 299 -18.28 -17.30 24.18
N PHE A 300 -18.01 -17.35 25.48
CA PHE A 300 -16.96 -18.19 26.06
C PHE A 300 -17.59 -19.34 26.84
N TYR A 301 -16.90 -20.47 26.90
CA TYR A 301 -17.34 -21.58 27.72
C TYR A 301 -16.87 -21.38 29.16
N ASP A 302 -17.80 -21.44 30.12
CA ASP A 302 -17.49 -21.46 31.54
C ASP A 302 -17.34 -22.92 31.98
N ASP A 303 -16.09 -23.36 32.13
CA ASP A 303 -15.74 -24.73 32.54
C ASP A 303 -16.22 -25.07 33.97
N GLU A 304 -16.29 -24.08 34.87
CA GLU A 304 -16.67 -24.32 36.26
C GLU A 304 -18.17 -24.63 36.38
N ASN A 305 -18.97 -23.93 35.58
CA ASN A 305 -20.42 -24.05 35.63
C ASN A 305 -21.02 -24.84 34.45
N ASN A 306 -20.19 -25.23 33.47
CA ASN A 306 -20.55 -26.06 32.31
C ASN A 306 -21.66 -25.44 31.43
N PHE A 307 -21.52 -24.15 31.10
CA PHE A 307 -22.41 -23.46 30.16
C PHE A 307 -21.72 -22.34 29.37
N TRP A 308 -22.36 -21.90 28.29
CA TRP A 308 -21.88 -20.77 27.47
C TRP A 308 -22.26 -19.42 28.10
N VAL A 309 -21.27 -18.55 28.26
CA VAL A 309 -21.43 -17.18 28.75
C VAL A 309 -21.26 -16.21 27.58
N ASN A 310 -22.23 -15.33 27.41
CA ASN A 310 -22.15 -14.22 26.46
C ASN A 310 -20.92 -13.35 26.73
N ASN A 311 -20.25 -12.89 25.66
CA ASN A 311 -19.08 -12.01 25.77
C ASN A 311 -19.26 -10.73 24.95
N LYS A 312 -19.47 -10.87 23.64
CA LYS A 312 -19.52 -9.74 22.71
C LYS A 312 -20.65 -9.94 21.70
N LYS A 313 -21.34 -8.87 21.34
CA LYS A 313 -22.36 -8.88 20.29
C LYS A 313 -22.10 -7.74 19.31
N MET A 314 -22.29 -7.99 18.03
CA MET A 314 -22.23 -6.98 16.98
C MET A 314 -23.54 -7.05 16.18
N THR A 315 -24.18 -5.91 15.94
CA THR A 315 -25.38 -5.82 15.10
C THR A 315 -25.13 -4.88 13.95
N TYR A 316 -25.68 -5.20 12.78
CA TYR A 316 -25.49 -4.46 11.56
C TYR A 316 -26.84 -4.05 11.00
N SER A 317 -26.91 -2.83 10.47
CA SER A 317 -28.05 -2.39 9.66
C SER A 317 -27.55 -1.78 8.36
N TYR A 318 -28.32 -2.02 7.30
CA TYR A 318 -28.00 -1.60 5.95
C TYR A 318 -29.15 -0.76 5.41
N GLU A 319 -28.80 0.42 4.92
CA GLU A 319 -29.64 1.26 4.08
C GLU A 319 -28.89 1.50 2.75
N VAL A 320 -29.56 2.11 1.77
CA VAL A 320 -28.94 2.40 0.48
C VAL A 320 -27.71 3.30 0.70
N TYR A 321 -26.53 2.78 0.38
CA TYR A 321 -25.22 3.43 0.59
C TYR A 321 -24.86 3.74 2.05
N LEU A 322 -25.45 3.02 3.00
CA LEU A 322 -25.19 3.23 4.42
C LEU A 322 -25.13 1.91 5.18
N GLN A 323 -24.07 1.72 5.97
CA GLN A 323 -23.93 0.63 6.92
C GLN A 323 -23.69 1.19 8.32
N ASN A 324 -24.49 0.75 9.29
CA ASN A 324 -24.22 0.99 10.71
C ASN A 324 -23.80 -0.31 11.38
N THR A 325 -22.83 -0.23 12.28
CA THR A 325 -22.43 -1.34 13.15
C THR A 325 -22.50 -0.88 14.60
N PHE A 326 -23.14 -1.68 15.46
CA PHE A 326 -23.12 -1.47 16.91
C PHE A 326 -22.44 -2.65 17.58
N GLN A 327 -21.53 -2.36 18.49
CA GLN A 327 -20.82 -3.34 19.29
C GLN A 327 -21.27 -3.23 20.75
N TYR A 328 -21.54 -4.38 21.34
CA TYR A 328 -21.95 -4.53 22.73
C TYR A 328 -21.03 -5.51 23.44
N LYS A 329 -20.84 -5.29 24.74
CA LYS A 329 -20.14 -6.16 25.67
C LYS A 329 -21.12 -6.69 26.71
N TRP A 330 -21.06 -7.97 27.01
CA TRP A 330 -21.91 -8.57 28.04
C TRP A 330 -21.43 -8.15 29.43
N ASP A 331 -22.36 -7.68 30.27
CA ASP A 331 -22.10 -7.47 31.69
C ASP A 331 -22.65 -8.64 32.48
N THR A 332 -21.75 -9.45 33.04
CA THR A 332 -22.09 -10.65 33.81
C THR A 332 -22.71 -10.35 35.17
N LEU A 333 -22.52 -9.14 35.72
CA LEU A 333 -23.10 -8.77 37.01
C LEU A 333 -24.57 -8.39 36.90
N SER A 334 -24.94 -7.80 35.77
CA SER A 334 -26.27 -7.25 35.54
C SER A 334 -27.07 -7.98 34.47
N ASP A 335 -26.48 -8.98 33.83
CA ASP A 335 -27.10 -9.85 32.83
C ASP A 335 -27.69 -9.08 31.64
N TYR A 336 -26.94 -8.08 31.15
CA TYR A 336 -27.36 -7.27 29.99
C TYR A 336 -26.21 -6.86 29.08
N TRP A 337 -26.54 -6.61 27.81
CA TRP A 337 -25.61 -6.09 26.80
C TRP A 337 -25.38 -4.59 27.00
N LYS A 338 -24.14 -4.20 27.34
CA LYS A 338 -23.70 -2.80 27.38
C LYS A 338 -23.22 -2.34 26.01
N PRO A 339 -23.69 -1.21 25.47
CA PRO A 339 -23.09 -0.62 24.28
C PRO A 339 -21.62 -0.25 24.56
N GLU A 340 -20.76 -0.42 23.56
CA GLU A 340 -19.32 -0.16 23.66
C GLU A 340 -18.83 0.76 22.54
N TYR A 341 -19.07 0.37 21.29
CA TYR A 341 -18.70 1.15 20.10
C TYR A 341 -19.83 1.18 19.09
N LYS A 342 -19.88 2.25 18.31
CA LYS A 342 -20.71 2.37 17.12
C LYS A 342 -19.82 2.82 15.97
N SER A 343 -19.99 2.22 14.80
CA SER A 343 -19.40 2.74 13.58
C SER A 343 -20.44 2.99 12.51
N TYR A 344 -20.16 3.99 11.69
CA TYR A 344 -20.95 4.42 10.55
C TYR A 344 -20.06 4.36 9.32
N ARG A 345 -20.58 3.81 8.22
CA ARG A 345 -19.93 3.84 6.92
C ARG A 345 -20.92 4.25 5.85
N SER A 346 -20.63 5.31 5.12
CA SER A 346 -21.33 5.66 3.88
C SER A 346 -20.47 5.38 2.67
N TYR A 347 -21.13 5.35 1.51
CA TYR A 347 -20.53 4.93 0.26
C TYR A 347 -20.85 5.94 -0.85
N ALA A 348 -19.81 6.44 -1.54
CA ALA A 348 -19.99 7.28 -2.72
C ALA A 348 -20.48 6.47 -3.93
N PHE A 349 -20.03 5.22 -4.01
CA PHE A 349 -20.41 4.27 -5.06
C PHE A 349 -20.62 2.88 -4.45
N GLU A 350 -21.16 1.94 -5.22
CA GLU A 350 -21.34 0.56 -4.77
C GLU A 350 -19.99 0.00 -4.25
N ASN A 351 -19.94 -0.29 -2.95
CA ASN A 351 -18.76 -0.80 -2.22
C ASN A 351 -17.55 0.14 -2.08
N ILE A 352 -17.64 1.41 -2.48
CA ILE A 352 -16.56 2.40 -2.27
C ILE A 352 -16.93 3.32 -1.10
N PRO A 353 -16.36 3.11 0.11
CA PRO A 353 -16.68 3.94 1.27
C PRO A 353 -16.14 5.36 1.09
N ASP A 354 -16.97 6.35 1.36
CA ASP A 354 -16.57 7.76 1.33
C ASP A 354 -16.44 8.36 2.73
N THR A 355 -17.12 7.82 3.72
CA THR A 355 -16.99 8.22 5.11
C THR A 355 -16.99 7.00 5.99
N THR A 356 -16.04 6.92 6.92
CA THR A 356 -16.08 5.99 8.05
C THR A 356 -15.92 6.77 9.35
N GLN A 357 -16.87 6.64 10.28
CA GLN A 357 -16.83 7.28 11.60
C GLN A 357 -16.93 6.22 12.70
N TYR A 358 -16.20 6.44 13.80
CA TYR A 358 -16.23 5.62 15.00
C TYR A 358 -16.59 6.46 16.23
N ASP A 359 -17.56 5.96 16.99
CA ASP A 359 -18.04 6.55 18.24
C ASP A 359 -17.84 5.55 19.38
N GLN A 360 -17.56 6.06 20.58
CA GLN A 360 -17.49 5.30 21.83
C GLN A 360 -18.68 5.60 22.72
N TRP A 361 -19.19 4.60 23.43
CA TRP A 361 -20.22 4.84 24.44
C TRP A 361 -19.62 5.46 25.70
N ASP A 362 -20.04 6.68 26.04
CA ASP A 362 -19.75 7.30 27.33
C ASP A 362 -20.71 6.74 28.38
N THR A 363 -20.17 5.95 29.31
CA THR A 363 -20.94 5.30 30.37
C THR A 363 -21.48 6.29 31.42
N ILE A 364 -20.85 7.47 31.57
CA ILE A 364 -21.28 8.49 32.52
C ILE A 364 -22.39 9.34 31.89
N GLY A 365 -22.15 9.86 30.69
CA GLY A 365 -23.12 10.68 29.94
C GLY A 365 -24.25 9.88 29.29
N GLN A 366 -24.13 8.55 29.23
CA GLN A 366 -25.06 7.64 28.53
C GLN A 366 -25.32 8.07 27.08
N SER A 367 -24.26 8.40 26.36
CA SER A 367 -24.35 8.88 24.98
C SER A 367 -23.15 8.42 24.15
N TRP A 368 -23.32 8.42 22.82
CA TRP A 368 -22.23 8.14 21.89
C TRP A 368 -21.37 9.40 21.72
N VAL A 369 -20.07 9.27 21.91
CA VAL A 369 -19.08 10.33 21.72
C VAL A 369 -18.19 9.96 20.53
N PRO A 370 -18.10 10.81 19.49
CA PRO A 370 -17.22 10.54 18.36
C PRO A 370 -15.75 10.43 18.78
N ILE A 371 -14.99 9.57 18.13
CA ILE A 371 -13.54 9.40 18.35
C ILE A 371 -12.77 9.93 17.15
N PHE A 372 -13.06 9.37 15.97
CA PHE A 372 -12.39 9.72 14.72
C PHE A 372 -13.31 9.49 13.51
N ARG A 373 -12.98 10.13 12.39
CA ARG A 373 -13.57 9.80 11.09
C ARG A 373 -12.54 9.93 9.96
N SER A 374 -12.71 9.13 8.93
CA SER A 374 -12.02 9.27 7.63
C SER A 374 -13.05 9.63 6.56
N ILE A 375 -12.70 10.57 5.69
CA ILE A 375 -13.54 11.05 4.59
C ILE A 375 -12.71 11.00 3.31
N SER A 376 -13.15 10.21 2.33
CA SER A 376 -12.57 10.11 1.00
C SER A 376 -13.46 10.82 -0.02
N VAL A 377 -12.85 11.64 -0.88
CA VAL A 377 -13.54 12.34 -1.97
C VAL A 377 -13.09 11.76 -3.29
N PHE A 378 -14.02 11.61 -4.23
CA PHE A 378 -13.78 11.00 -5.52
C PHE A 378 -14.15 11.97 -6.65
N ASP A 379 -13.48 11.83 -7.79
CA ASP A 379 -13.88 12.50 -9.03
C ASP A 379 -15.02 11.73 -9.75
N ASP A 380 -15.51 12.29 -10.86
CA ASP A 380 -16.57 11.67 -11.69
C ASP A 380 -16.17 10.32 -12.32
N ARG A 381 -14.88 9.96 -12.26
CA ARG A 381 -14.33 8.69 -12.75
C ARG A 381 -14.07 7.70 -11.61
N GLN A 382 -14.55 7.99 -10.40
CA GLN A 382 -14.36 7.18 -9.20
C GLN A 382 -12.90 7.08 -8.73
N ASN A 383 -12.03 7.99 -9.19
CA ASN A 383 -10.68 8.07 -8.65
C ASN A 383 -10.73 8.86 -7.33
N GLN A 384 -10.10 8.34 -6.28
CA GLN A 384 -10.01 9.04 -5.01
C GLN A 384 -9.10 10.26 -5.18
N ILE A 385 -9.61 11.48 -5.04
CA ILE A 385 -8.83 12.72 -5.18
C ILE A 385 -8.38 13.29 -3.84
N GLU A 386 -9.02 12.87 -2.74
CA GLU A 386 -8.69 13.33 -1.39
C GLU A 386 -8.99 12.26 -0.34
N ASP A 387 -8.18 12.23 0.72
CA ASP A 387 -8.47 11.55 1.99
C ASP A 387 -8.23 12.49 3.17
N LEU A 388 -9.19 12.56 4.08
CA LEU A 388 -9.16 13.37 5.30
C LEU A 388 -9.35 12.47 6.51
N PHE A 389 -8.36 12.43 7.41
CA PHE A 389 -8.50 11.76 8.70
C PHE A 389 -8.61 12.81 9.82
N GLN A 390 -9.69 12.74 10.59
CA GLN A 390 -10.04 13.71 11.61
C GLN A 390 -10.23 13.04 12.97
N LEU A 391 -9.77 13.70 14.02
CA LEU A 391 -9.95 13.29 15.42
C LEU A 391 -10.97 14.22 16.09
N TRP A 392 -11.84 13.67 16.92
CA TRP A 392 -12.77 14.46 17.71
C TRP A 392 -12.06 14.99 18.96
N THR A 393 -12.06 16.30 19.17
CA THR A 393 -11.48 16.87 20.39
C THR A 393 -12.56 17.08 21.45
N SER A 394 -12.48 16.34 22.55
CA SER A 394 -13.39 16.43 23.69
C SER A 394 -12.96 17.46 24.76
N ILE A 395 -12.36 18.57 24.35
CA ILE A 395 -11.80 19.58 25.26
C ILE A 395 -12.92 20.44 25.88
N THR A 396 -12.79 20.79 27.16
CA THR A 396 -13.61 21.82 27.82
C THR A 396 -13.06 23.22 27.53
N PRO A 397 -13.90 24.23 27.25
CA PRO A 397 -15.38 24.24 27.29
C PRO A 397 -16.05 23.53 26.10
N GLU A 398 -17.32 23.13 26.27
CA GLU A 398 -18.16 22.46 25.26
C GLU A 398 -18.11 23.12 23.87
N SER A 399 -17.93 24.44 23.83
CA SER A 399 -17.80 25.22 22.60
C SER A 399 -16.56 24.92 21.77
N LEU A 400 -15.59 24.15 22.30
CA LEU A 400 -14.39 23.71 21.58
C LEU A 400 -14.50 22.27 21.06
N LYS A 401 -15.63 21.58 21.29
CA LYS A 401 -15.87 20.26 20.72
C LYS A 401 -16.05 20.36 19.21
N ASP A 402 -15.10 19.79 18.48
CA ASP A 402 -15.02 19.89 17.03
C ASP A 402 -14.12 18.79 16.46
N TRP A 403 -14.25 18.55 15.15
CA TRP A 403 -13.35 17.70 14.40
C TRP A 403 -12.07 18.44 14.05
N LYS A 404 -10.92 17.84 14.36
CA LYS A 404 -9.60 18.38 13.97
C LYS A 404 -8.94 17.45 12.96
N THR A 405 -8.55 18.01 11.82
CA THR A 405 -7.81 17.28 10.79
C THR A 405 -6.45 16.88 11.34
N ASN A 406 -6.23 15.57 11.43
CA ASN A 406 -4.96 14.99 11.85
C ASN A 406 -4.07 14.70 10.63
N SER A 407 -4.64 14.23 9.53
CA SER A 407 -3.93 14.10 8.25
C SER A 407 -4.84 14.37 7.06
N ARG A 408 -4.23 14.80 5.96
CA ARG A 408 -4.86 15.07 4.67
C ARG A 408 -3.94 14.57 3.56
N THR A 409 -4.48 13.79 2.65
CA THR A 409 -3.78 13.28 1.47
C THR A 409 -4.52 13.75 0.23
N ILE A 410 -3.79 14.26 -0.76
CA ILE A 410 -4.34 14.67 -2.06
C ILE A 410 -3.72 13.76 -3.12
N PHE A 411 -4.56 13.19 -3.96
CA PHE A 411 -4.15 12.26 -5.01
C PHE A 411 -4.28 12.92 -6.38
N PHE A 412 -3.37 12.57 -7.27
CA PHE A 412 -3.39 13.01 -8.67
C PHE A 412 -3.38 11.81 -9.58
N TRP A 413 -4.37 11.73 -10.46
CA TRP A 413 -4.52 10.63 -11.41
C TRP A 413 -4.17 11.11 -12.80
N SER A 414 -3.30 10.35 -13.48
CA SER A 414 -2.99 10.55 -14.89
C SER A 414 -3.35 9.29 -15.65
N PRO A 415 -4.00 9.39 -16.83
CA PRO A 415 -4.19 8.24 -17.71
C PRO A 415 -2.88 7.73 -18.31
N PHE A 416 -1.76 8.42 -18.06
CA PHE A 416 -0.45 8.07 -18.60
C PHE A 416 0.23 6.99 -17.77
N ASN A 417 0.50 5.85 -18.41
CA ASN A 417 1.27 4.74 -17.87
C ASN A 417 2.63 4.68 -18.58
N PRO A 418 3.72 5.26 -18.03
CA PRO A 418 5.01 5.24 -18.71
C PRO A 418 5.57 3.81 -18.78
N GLU A 419 5.46 3.17 -19.95
CA GLU A 419 5.95 1.79 -20.15
C GLU A 419 7.48 1.68 -20.05
N SER A 420 8.20 2.78 -20.29
CA SER A 420 9.64 2.89 -20.07
C SER A 420 10.08 4.36 -20.10
N VAL A 421 11.14 4.68 -19.35
CA VAL A 421 11.98 5.83 -19.70
C VAL A 421 12.91 5.31 -20.79
N ILE A 422 12.78 5.82 -22.00
CA ILE A 422 13.71 5.48 -23.08
C ILE A 422 15.08 6.08 -22.69
N ASP A 423 15.94 5.28 -22.06
CA ASP A 423 17.37 5.56 -21.90
C ASP A 423 18.06 5.39 -23.26
N ASN A 424 17.73 6.28 -24.20
CA ASN A 424 18.51 6.46 -25.41
C ASN A 424 19.77 7.25 -25.03
N GLU A 425 20.67 6.63 -24.26
CA GLU A 425 21.97 7.23 -23.98
C GLU A 425 22.70 7.48 -25.31
N LEU A 426 22.84 8.76 -25.66
CA LEU A 426 23.95 9.21 -26.48
C LEU A 426 25.23 8.95 -25.69
N THR A 427 25.84 7.79 -25.89
CA THR A 427 27.07 7.34 -25.21
C THR A 427 28.32 8.17 -25.51
N ASN A 428 28.19 9.30 -26.21
CA ASN A 428 29.30 9.91 -26.96
C ASN A 428 29.38 11.45 -26.85
N MET A 429 29.11 12.04 -25.68
CA MET A 429 29.50 13.43 -25.39
C MET A 429 30.51 13.46 -24.24
N LYS A 430 31.73 13.96 -24.50
CA LYS A 430 32.72 14.24 -23.46
C LYS A 430 32.64 15.71 -23.08
N VAL A 431 32.69 15.98 -21.77
CA VAL A 431 32.62 17.33 -21.22
C VAL A 431 33.78 17.54 -20.25
N TYR A 432 34.70 18.44 -20.57
CA TYR A 432 35.92 18.65 -19.80
C TYR A 432 36.52 20.06 -19.97
N PRO A 433 37.29 20.59 -18.99
CA PRO A 433 37.46 20.03 -17.65
C PRO A 433 36.14 20.11 -16.84
N ASN A 434 35.97 19.19 -15.90
CA ASN A 434 34.86 19.23 -14.95
C ASN A 434 35.38 18.70 -13.60
N PRO A 435 35.64 19.56 -12.59
CA PRO A 435 35.24 20.97 -12.53
C PRO A 435 35.98 21.90 -13.52
N ALA A 436 35.31 22.98 -13.95
CA ALA A 436 35.83 24.01 -14.86
C ALA A 436 35.94 25.39 -14.17
N ARG A 437 36.86 26.23 -14.64
CA ARG A 437 37.04 27.62 -14.18
C ARG A 437 36.65 28.62 -15.26
N GLU A 438 37.40 28.61 -16.36
CA GLU A 438 37.28 29.63 -17.42
C GLU A 438 36.50 29.14 -18.64
N TYR A 439 36.51 27.83 -18.91
CA TYR A 439 35.82 27.25 -20.05
C TYR A 439 35.46 25.78 -19.82
N VAL A 440 34.48 25.32 -20.59
CA VAL A 440 34.08 23.92 -20.70
C VAL A 440 34.14 23.52 -22.17
N ILE A 441 34.75 22.39 -22.47
CA ILE A 441 34.81 21.81 -23.80
C ILE A 441 33.74 20.73 -23.91
N PHE A 442 32.92 20.81 -24.97
CA PHE A 442 32.00 19.76 -25.37
C PHE A 442 32.51 19.09 -26.63
N GLU A 443 32.75 17.78 -26.55
CA GLU A 443 33.18 16.95 -27.68
C GLU A 443 32.09 15.91 -27.97
N SER A 444 31.46 15.99 -29.15
CA SER A 444 30.50 14.99 -29.63
C SER A 444 31.13 14.11 -30.70
N PHE A 445 30.92 12.79 -30.64
CA PHE A 445 31.38 11.84 -31.67
C PHE A 445 30.32 11.51 -32.73
N GLY A 446 29.18 12.19 -32.73
CA GLY A 446 28.14 12.03 -33.75
C GLY A 446 28.38 12.89 -34.99
N GLN A 447 27.96 12.42 -36.16
CA GLN A 447 28.06 13.17 -37.43
C GLN A 447 26.99 14.26 -37.60
N GLN A 448 25.95 14.27 -36.76
CA GLN A 448 24.88 15.25 -36.84
C GLN A 448 25.11 16.43 -35.91
N PRO A 449 24.65 17.64 -36.26
CA PRO A 449 24.70 18.76 -35.35
C PRO A 449 23.88 18.49 -34.08
N THR A 450 24.37 18.96 -32.93
CA THR A 450 23.69 18.80 -31.63
C THR A 450 23.31 20.17 -31.07
N ASN A 451 22.03 20.37 -30.76
CA ASN A 451 21.57 21.54 -29.99
C ASN A 451 21.85 21.29 -28.52
N LEU A 452 22.66 22.12 -27.87
CA LEU A 452 23.05 21.95 -26.48
C LEU A 452 22.53 23.10 -25.64
N PHE A 453 21.67 22.77 -24.68
CA PHE A 453 21.07 23.68 -23.72
C PHE A 453 21.74 23.51 -22.37
N ILE A 454 22.10 24.61 -21.72
CA ILE A 454 22.78 24.59 -20.43
C ILE A 454 21.96 25.37 -19.42
N TYR A 455 21.68 24.76 -18.28
CA TYR A 455 20.82 25.28 -17.22
C TYR A 455 21.61 25.40 -15.92
N ASN A 456 21.36 26.45 -15.15
CA ASN A 456 21.84 26.52 -13.76
C ASN A 456 21.00 25.65 -12.83
N SER A 457 21.42 25.53 -11.56
CA SER A 457 20.71 24.74 -10.53
C SER A 457 19.26 25.19 -10.27
N SER A 458 18.90 26.43 -10.62
CA SER A 458 17.53 26.93 -10.53
C SER A 458 16.65 26.58 -11.75
N GLY A 459 17.21 25.91 -12.76
CA GLY A 459 16.52 25.56 -14.01
C GLY A 459 16.46 26.69 -15.04
N ASN A 460 17.18 27.81 -14.83
CA ASN A 460 17.26 28.87 -15.83
C ASN A 460 18.29 28.50 -16.89
N GLN A 461 17.93 28.65 -18.17
CA GLN A 461 18.85 28.44 -19.27
C GLN A 461 19.91 29.56 -19.30
N VAL A 462 21.19 29.19 -19.18
CA VAL A 462 22.36 30.08 -19.18
C VAL A 462 23.21 29.95 -20.44
N GLY A 463 22.96 28.90 -21.25
CA GLY A 463 23.66 28.68 -22.51
C GLY A 463 22.79 27.94 -23.51
N HIS A 464 22.94 28.28 -24.79
CA HIS A 464 22.42 27.52 -25.92
C HIS A 464 23.50 27.52 -27.01
N LEU A 465 24.03 26.34 -27.30
CA LEU A 465 25.19 26.12 -28.15
C LEU A 465 24.80 25.18 -29.28
N PHE A 466 25.37 25.39 -30.46
CA PHE A 466 25.17 24.52 -31.60
C PHE A 466 26.47 23.82 -31.94
N LEU A 467 26.56 22.51 -31.66
CA LEU A 467 27.75 21.71 -31.97
C LEU A 467 27.67 21.24 -33.41
N ASN A 468 28.21 22.03 -34.33
CA ASN A 468 28.41 21.65 -35.74
C ASN A 468 29.87 21.26 -36.05
N SER A 469 30.80 21.52 -35.12
CA SER A 469 32.19 21.11 -35.15
C SER A 469 32.62 20.70 -33.73
N SER A 470 33.36 19.60 -33.62
CA SER A 470 33.84 19.05 -32.34
C SER A 470 35.37 19.16 -32.30
N PRO A 471 35.99 19.71 -31.23
CA PRO A 471 35.36 20.17 -29.98
C PRO A 471 34.79 21.61 -30.06
N LEU A 472 33.78 21.91 -29.23
CA LEU A 472 33.25 23.25 -29.00
C LEU A 472 33.68 23.76 -27.62
N VAL A 473 34.20 24.99 -27.54
CA VAL A 473 34.58 25.64 -26.27
C VAL A 473 33.48 26.61 -25.82
N TRP A 474 32.95 26.40 -24.62
CA TRP A 474 32.02 27.30 -23.95
C TRP A 474 32.75 28.10 -22.86
N ASN A 475 32.87 29.40 -23.06
CA ASN A 475 33.48 30.30 -22.09
C ASN A 475 32.53 30.54 -20.91
N THR A 476 33.01 30.33 -19.70
CA THR A 476 32.26 30.51 -18.45
C THR A 476 32.56 31.79 -17.64
N PRO A 477 33.40 32.78 -18.07
CA PRO A 477 33.55 34.01 -17.30
C PRO A 477 32.22 34.75 -17.15
N GLY A 478 31.91 35.15 -15.92
CA GLY A 478 30.65 35.83 -15.58
C GLY A 478 29.51 34.91 -15.14
N LEU A 479 29.71 33.58 -15.16
CA LEU A 479 28.80 32.63 -14.53
C LEU A 479 29.18 32.43 -13.06
N ALA A 480 28.17 32.31 -12.20
CA ALA A 480 28.40 32.04 -10.79
C ALA A 480 28.98 30.61 -10.59
N PRO A 481 29.92 30.41 -9.65
CA PRO A 481 30.36 29.07 -9.26
C PRO A 481 29.16 28.22 -8.82
N GLY A 482 29.14 26.94 -9.18
CA GLY A 482 28.04 26.04 -8.84
C GLY A 482 27.84 24.89 -9.82
N MET A 483 26.75 24.15 -9.63
CA MET A 483 26.35 23.04 -10.48
C MET A 483 25.45 23.52 -11.62
N TYR A 484 25.78 23.05 -12.82
CA TYR A 484 25.05 23.28 -14.06
C TYR A 484 24.68 21.93 -14.68
N PHE A 485 23.60 21.93 -15.46
CA PHE A 485 23.11 20.77 -16.19
C PHE A 485 23.13 21.11 -17.67
N TYR A 486 23.59 20.18 -18.50
CA TYR A 486 23.46 20.30 -19.94
C TYR A 486 22.50 19.25 -20.47
N HIS A 487 21.79 19.59 -21.56
CA HIS A 487 20.86 18.76 -22.30
C HIS A 487 21.15 18.96 -23.79
N GLY A 488 21.57 17.93 -24.49
CA GLY A 488 21.91 17.93 -25.90
C GLY A 488 20.92 17.13 -26.72
N GLU A 489 20.43 17.69 -27.83
CA GLU A 489 19.48 17.06 -28.75
C GLU A 489 20.13 16.85 -30.11
N GLN A 490 20.12 15.59 -30.59
CA GLN A 490 20.65 15.18 -31.90
C GLN A 490 19.63 14.25 -32.58
N GLY A 491 18.72 14.83 -33.37
CA GLY A 491 17.56 14.10 -33.90
C GLY A 491 16.67 13.62 -32.76
N ASP A 492 16.31 12.33 -32.75
CA ASP A 492 15.47 11.71 -31.70
C ASP A 492 16.27 11.25 -30.47
N LYS A 493 17.54 11.64 -30.38
CA LYS A 493 18.45 11.25 -29.29
C LYS A 493 18.74 12.42 -28.37
N ILE A 494 18.84 12.12 -27.07
CA ILE A 494 19.10 13.09 -26.01
C ILE A 494 20.35 12.67 -25.23
N VAL A 495 21.20 13.64 -24.87
CA VAL A 495 22.29 13.47 -23.90
C VAL A 495 22.14 14.47 -22.77
N SER A 496 22.31 14.05 -21.53
CA SER A 496 22.27 14.95 -20.38
C SER A 496 23.43 14.69 -19.45
N GLY A 497 23.92 15.75 -18.80
CA GLY A 497 24.99 15.60 -17.82
C GLY A 497 25.17 16.85 -16.94
N LYS A 498 26.20 16.81 -16.10
CA LYS A 498 26.46 17.83 -15.08
C LYS A 498 27.83 18.49 -15.29
N ILE A 499 27.92 19.77 -14.98
CA ILE A 499 29.15 20.57 -15.00
C ILE A 499 29.26 21.29 -13.67
N VAL A 500 30.45 21.30 -13.08
CA VAL A 500 30.76 22.07 -11.86
C VAL A 500 31.67 23.23 -12.26
N LEU A 501 31.20 24.46 -12.06
CA LEU A 501 32.02 25.66 -12.20
C LEU A 501 32.58 26.05 -10.83
N VAL A 502 33.89 26.29 -10.74
CA VAL A 502 34.56 26.77 -9.52
C VAL A 502 35.00 28.22 -9.70
N GLY A 503 34.90 29.01 -8.63
CA GLY A 503 35.34 30.41 -8.64
C GLY A 503 36.86 30.54 -8.75
N GLU A 504 37.31 31.77 -8.99
CA GLU A 504 38.74 32.13 -8.97
C GLU A 504 39.42 31.84 -7.63
#